data_AF-A0A2U0TJK6-F1
#
_entry.id   AF-A0A2U0TJK6-F1
#
_cell.length_a   1.000
_cell.length_b   1.000
_cell.length_c   1.000
_cell.angle_alpha   90.00
_cell.angle_beta   90.00
_cell.angle_gamma   90.00
#
_symmetry.space_group_name_H-M   'P 1'
#
loop_
_entity.id
_entity.type
_entity.pdbx_description
1 polymer ?
#
loop_
_entity_poly.entity_id
_entity_poly.type
_entity_poly.pdbx_seq_one_letter_code
_entity_poly.pdbx_strand_id
1 'polypeptide(L)'
;MQTNDIYNTCLDISNVLNAGDISNARSKVITLLHEINGTNNNSYMELVNHLIREVGLLPYIDTYTASWEDRFVCEVFKVNIGERKPCVLHTAQSQVLKKLLEGKSVAVSAPTSFGKSFVIDAFIAIKQPINVVILVPTVALADETRRRICRKFSHQYKIITTTDVELAEKNILVFPQERAFAYIVDPQKGDIAFFI
;
A
#
# COMPACT_ATOMS: atom_id res chain seq x y z
N MET A 1 16.59 -20.85 -13.66
CA MET A 1 17.28 -21.58 -12.57
C MET A 1 16.95 -23.05 -12.66
N GLN A 2 17.89 -23.94 -12.30
CA GLN A 2 17.58 -25.34 -12.07
C GLN A 2 16.88 -25.52 -10.72
N THR A 3 16.17 -26.64 -10.53
CA THR A 3 15.42 -26.98 -9.30
C THR A 3 16.31 -26.93 -8.04
N ASN A 4 17.54 -27.44 -8.12
CA ASN A 4 18.50 -27.39 -7.00
C ASN A 4 18.96 -25.97 -6.62
N ASP A 5 18.98 -25.04 -7.58
CA ASP A 5 19.40 -23.65 -7.31
C ASP A 5 18.35 -22.93 -6.45
N ILE A 6 17.06 -23.16 -6.72
CA ILE A 6 15.96 -22.53 -5.98
C ILE A 6 15.98 -22.96 -4.52
N TYR A 7 16.19 -24.25 -4.25
CA TYR A 7 16.28 -24.77 -2.89
C TYR A 7 17.43 -24.12 -2.10
N ASN A 8 18.63 -24.07 -2.70
CA ASN A 8 19.80 -23.46 -2.06
C ASN A 8 19.59 -21.97 -1.78
N THR A 9 18.97 -21.24 -2.70
CA THR A 9 18.61 -19.83 -2.49
C THR A 9 17.59 -19.68 -1.36
N CYS A 10 16.57 -20.54 -1.30
CA CYS A 10 15.59 -20.53 -0.20
C CYS A 10 16.25 -20.83 1.16
N LEU A 11 17.20 -21.77 1.20
CA LEU A 11 17.96 -22.10 2.41
C LEU A 11 18.80 -20.90 2.88
N ASP A 12 19.49 -20.22 1.97
CA ASP A 12 20.25 -19.01 2.27
C ASP A 12 19.33 -17.90 2.83
N ILE A 13 18.19 -17.65 2.20
CA ILE A 13 17.18 -16.69 2.70
C ILE A 13 16.73 -17.06 4.11
N SER A 14 16.44 -18.34 4.36
CA SER A 14 16.00 -18.84 5.67
C SER A 14 17.07 -18.61 6.75
N ASN A 15 18.35 -18.85 6.44
CA ASN A 15 19.45 -18.57 7.35
C ASN A 15 19.56 -17.08 7.70
N VAL A 16 19.38 -16.20 6.71
CA VAL A 16 19.38 -14.74 6.90
C VAL A 16 18.19 -14.29 7.76
N LEU A 17 17.01 -14.88 7.55
CA LEU A 17 15.82 -14.65 8.39
C LEU A 17 16.06 -15.06 9.84
N ASN A 18 16.62 -16.25 10.06
CA ASN A 18 16.92 -16.78 11.39
C ASN A 18 18.00 -15.95 12.12
N ALA A 19 18.89 -15.30 11.37
CA ALA A 19 19.86 -14.34 11.91
C ALA A 19 19.23 -12.98 12.27
N GLY A 20 17.96 -12.74 11.94
CA GLY A 20 17.22 -11.52 12.24
C GLY A 20 17.37 -10.40 11.21
N ASP A 21 18.09 -10.62 10.10
CA ASP A 21 18.30 -9.61 9.06
C ASP A 21 17.17 -9.62 8.01
N ILE A 22 16.00 -9.15 8.45
CA ILE A 22 14.77 -9.11 7.64
C ILE A 22 14.96 -8.27 6.36
N SER A 23 15.73 -7.18 6.42
CA SER A 23 15.93 -6.28 5.27
C SER A 23 16.71 -6.96 4.15
N ASN A 24 17.76 -7.69 4.50
CA ASN A 24 18.55 -8.47 3.55
C ASN A 24 17.75 -9.66 3.03
N ALA A 25 17.07 -10.41 3.91
CA ALA A 25 16.18 -11.49 3.50
C ALA A 25 15.13 -11.03 2.50
N ARG A 26 14.49 -9.88 2.76
CA ARG A 26 13.51 -9.27 1.85
C ARG A 26 14.12 -8.94 0.49
N SER A 27 15.32 -8.36 0.46
CA SER A 27 16.04 -8.07 -0.78
C SER A 27 16.33 -9.35 -1.58
N LYS A 28 16.79 -10.41 -0.90
CA LYS A 28 17.04 -11.73 -1.52
C LYS A 28 15.76 -12.37 -2.06
N VAL A 29 14.64 -12.28 -1.34
CA VAL A 29 13.33 -12.76 -1.84
C VAL A 29 12.91 -12.00 -3.10
N ILE A 30 13.11 -10.68 -3.16
CA ILE A 30 12.81 -9.89 -4.37
C ILE A 30 13.66 -10.36 -5.56
N THR A 31 14.95 -10.61 -5.35
CA THR A 31 15.82 -11.17 -6.38
C THR A 31 15.34 -12.55 -6.83
N LEU A 32 15.02 -13.44 -5.88
CA LEU A 32 14.49 -14.77 -6.20
C LEU A 32 13.19 -14.68 -7.01
N LEU A 33 12.25 -13.81 -6.62
CA LEU A 33 11.01 -13.55 -7.35
C LEU A 33 11.26 -13.07 -8.79
N HIS A 34 12.30 -12.26 -8.99
CA HIS A 34 12.70 -11.81 -10.32
C HIS A 34 13.26 -12.96 -11.17
N GLU A 35 14.08 -13.84 -10.58
CA GLU A 35 14.71 -14.97 -11.27
C GLU A 35 13.74 -16.11 -11.63
N ILE A 36 12.71 -16.33 -10.80
CA ILE A 36 11.69 -17.37 -11.06
C ILE A 36 10.60 -16.89 -12.02
N ASN A 37 10.41 -15.58 -12.18
CA ASN A 37 9.44 -14.99 -13.10
C ASN A 37 9.77 -15.40 -14.55
N GLY A 38 9.01 -16.36 -15.08
CA GLY A 38 9.24 -16.96 -16.41
C GLY A 38 9.63 -18.44 -16.40
N THR A 39 9.77 -19.07 -15.23
CA THR A 39 10.03 -20.52 -15.11
C THR A 39 8.78 -21.25 -14.60
N ASN A 40 8.32 -22.29 -15.31
CA ASN A 40 7.16 -23.11 -14.92
C ASN A 40 7.53 -24.17 -13.85
N ASN A 41 8.25 -23.79 -12.80
CA ASN A 41 8.73 -24.75 -11.81
C ASN A 41 7.93 -24.68 -10.51
N ASN A 42 6.88 -25.52 -10.41
CA ASN A 42 5.94 -25.51 -9.29
C ASN A 42 6.47 -26.17 -8.01
N SER A 43 7.56 -26.94 -8.06
CA SER A 43 7.95 -27.82 -6.93
C SER A 43 8.39 -27.10 -5.65
N TYR A 44 8.79 -25.83 -5.72
CA TYR A 44 9.20 -25.06 -4.52
C TYR A 44 8.34 -23.83 -4.27
N MET A 45 7.24 -23.66 -5.01
CA MET A 45 6.44 -22.44 -4.91
C MET A 45 5.77 -22.30 -3.55
N GLU A 46 5.43 -23.40 -2.88
CA GLU A 46 4.92 -23.35 -1.50
C GLU A 46 5.97 -22.80 -0.52
N LEU A 47 7.22 -23.25 -0.60
CA LEU A 47 8.33 -22.73 0.21
C LEU A 47 8.61 -21.25 -0.10
N VAL A 48 8.58 -20.89 -1.38
CA VAL A 48 8.76 -19.50 -1.81
C VAL A 48 7.64 -18.63 -1.24
N ASN A 49 6.38 -19.07 -1.29
CA ASN A 49 5.23 -18.36 -0.70
C ASN A 49 5.41 -18.16 0.81
N HIS A 50 5.92 -19.16 1.52
CA HIS A 50 6.23 -19.04 2.93
C HIS A 50 7.30 -17.95 3.17
N LEU A 51 8.39 -17.94 2.40
CA LEU A 51 9.43 -16.90 2.52
C LEU A 51 8.89 -15.50 2.18
N ILE A 52 8.04 -15.37 1.15
CA ILE A 52 7.35 -14.12 0.79
C ILE A 52 6.55 -13.60 1.98
N ARG A 53 5.82 -14.48 2.67
CA ARG A 53 5.06 -14.13 3.87
C ARG A 53 5.96 -13.66 5.00
N GLU A 54 7.02 -14.38 5.30
CA GLU A 54 7.94 -14.04 6.41
C GLU A 54 8.57 -12.65 6.21
N VAL A 55 8.89 -12.27 4.98
CA VAL A 55 9.42 -10.92 4.68
C VAL A 55 8.32 -9.85 4.48
N GLY A 56 7.05 -10.21 4.64
CA GLY A 56 5.90 -9.30 4.53
C GLY A 56 5.59 -8.83 3.10
N LEU A 57 5.92 -9.62 2.09
CA LEU A 57 5.67 -9.39 0.66
C LEU A 57 4.34 -10.00 0.19
N LEU A 58 3.32 -10.02 1.04
CA LEU A 58 2.03 -10.71 0.81
C LEU A 58 1.37 -10.54 -0.57
N PRO A 59 1.40 -9.36 -1.24
CA PRO A 59 0.82 -9.21 -2.58
C PRO A 59 1.46 -10.10 -3.66
N TYR A 60 2.66 -10.65 -3.39
CA TYR A 60 3.39 -11.54 -4.28
C TYR A 60 3.11 -13.03 -4.02
N ILE A 61 2.29 -13.37 -3.02
CA ILE A 61 1.91 -14.77 -2.77
C ILE A 61 1.04 -15.26 -3.92
N ASP A 62 1.44 -16.37 -4.53
CA ASP A 62 0.62 -17.08 -5.51
C ASP A 62 -0.35 -18.02 -4.77
N THR A 63 -1.63 -17.63 -4.72
CA THR A 63 -2.67 -18.39 -4.03
C THR A 63 -2.95 -19.77 -4.62
N TYR A 64 -2.50 -20.08 -5.84
CA TYR A 64 -2.67 -21.42 -6.43
C TYR A 64 -1.68 -22.43 -5.87
N THR A 65 -0.45 -21.98 -5.59
CA THR A 65 0.66 -22.81 -5.11
C THR A 65 0.95 -22.63 -3.61
N ALA A 66 0.31 -21.65 -2.98
CA ALA A 66 0.43 -21.40 -1.54
C ALA A 66 -0.25 -22.49 -0.70
N SER A 67 0.31 -22.70 0.50
CA SER A 67 -0.31 -23.47 1.58
C SER A 67 -1.65 -22.84 2.00
N TRP A 68 -2.44 -23.57 2.80
CA TRP A 68 -3.70 -23.03 3.32
C TRP A 68 -3.46 -21.83 4.25
N GLU A 69 -2.42 -21.90 5.08
CA GLU A 69 -2.05 -20.86 6.04
C GLU A 69 -1.70 -19.55 5.33
N ASP A 70 -1.01 -19.63 4.20
CA ASP A 70 -0.59 -18.45 3.43
C ASP A 70 -1.76 -17.85 2.66
N ARG A 71 -2.65 -18.69 2.10
CA ARG A 71 -3.92 -18.21 1.51
C ARG A 71 -4.77 -17.50 2.54
N PHE A 72 -4.88 -18.06 3.75
CA PHE A 72 -5.63 -17.46 4.85
C PHE A 72 -5.07 -16.08 5.21
N VAL A 73 -3.74 -15.94 5.29
CA VAL A 73 -3.11 -14.64 5.54
C VAL A 73 -3.40 -13.66 4.41
N CYS A 74 -3.35 -14.06 3.14
CA CYS A 74 -3.76 -13.18 2.05
C CYS A 74 -5.19 -12.66 2.25
N GLU A 75 -6.15 -13.51 2.61
CA GLU A 75 -7.53 -13.08 2.88
C GLU A 75 -7.64 -12.08 4.04
N VAL A 76 -6.92 -12.31 5.15
CA VAL A 76 -6.91 -11.40 6.30
C VAL A 76 -6.37 -10.02 5.94
N PHE A 77 -5.39 -9.96 5.03
CA PHE A 77 -4.74 -8.74 4.59
C PHE A 77 -5.38 -8.10 3.35
N LYS A 78 -6.51 -8.64 2.85
CA LYS A 78 -7.30 -7.99 1.80
C LYS A 78 -8.05 -6.80 2.36
N VAL A 79 -7.91 -5.66 1.68
CA VAL A 79 -8.62 -4.43 2.02
C VAL A 79 -9.28 -3.83 0.78
N ASN A 80 -10.40 -3.14 1.00
CA ASN A 80 -11.01 -2.31 -0.04
C ASN A 80 -10.21 -1.02 -0.20
N ILE A 81 -9.81 -0.71 -1.43
CA ILE A 81 -9.04 0.49 -1.80
C ILE A 81 -9.83 1.44 -2.71
N GLY A 82 -11.16 1.43 -2.61
CA GLY A 82 -12.06 2.19 -3.50
C GLY A 82 -12.17 1.58 -4.90
N GLU A 83 -11.92 0.28 -5.05
CA GLU A 83 -12.05 -0.44 -6.32
C GLU A 83 -13.02 -1.61 -6.22
N ARG A 84 -13.44 -2.15 -7.37
CA ARG A 84 -14.36 -3.30 -7.42
C ARG A 84 -13.77 -4.55 -6.78
N LYS A 85 -12.44 -4.72 -6.86
CA LYS A 85 -11.74 -5.86 -6.26
C LYS A 85 -10.87 -5.36 -5.10
N PRO A 86 -10.90 -6.03 -3.93
CA PRO A 86 -9.98 -5.70 -2.85
C PRO A 86 -8.55 -6.05 -3.24
N CYS A 87 -7.60 -5.41 -2.56
CA CYS A 87 -6.16 -5.62 -2.76
C CYS A 87 -5.55 -6.19 -1.48
N VAL A 88 -4.64 -7.15 -1.61
CA VAL A 88 -3.82 -7.64 -0.49
C VAL A 88 -2.75 -6.57 -0.22
N LEU A 89 -2.61 -6.15 1.03
CA LEU A 89 -1.54 -5.23 1.43
C LEU A 89 -0.28 -5.97 1.87
N HIS A 90 0.87 -5.31 1.75
CA HIS A 90 2.07 -5.69 2.49
C HIS A 90 1.82 -5.61 4.00
N THR A 91 2.55 -6.41 4.78
CA THR A 91 2.46 -6.38 6.25
C THR A 91 2.73 -4.98 6.81
N ALA A 92 3.76 -4.30 6.29
CA ALA A 92 4.10 -2.94 6.70
C ALA A 92 3.02 -1.91 6.35
N GLN A 93 2.38 -2.02 5.18
CA GLN A 93 1.27 -1.14 4.78
C GLN A 93 0.07 -1.32 5.74
N SER A 94 -0.24 -2.56 6.10
CA SER A 94 -1.35 -2.88 7.01
C SER A 94 -1.11 -2.35 8.42
N GLN A 95 0.14 -2.38 8.90
CA GLN A 95 0.51 -1.75 10.18
C GLN A 95 0.30 -0.24 10.16
N VAL A 96 0.65 0.44 9.07
CA VAL A 96 0.38 1.88 8.90
C VAL A 96 -1.12 2.14 8.89
N LEU A 97 -1.88 1.39 8.08
CA LEU A 97 -3.34 1.52 7.99
C LEU A 97 -4.00 1.32 9.37
N LYS A 98 -3.59 0.31 10.13
CA LYS A 98 -4.10 0.06 11.48
C LYS A 98 -3.91 1.29 12.38
N LYS A 99 -2.70 1.86 12.42
CA LYS A 99 -2.42 3.07 13.22
C LYS A 99 -3.27 4.26 12.79
N LEU A 100 -3.46 4.46 11.48
CA LEU A 100 -4.33 5.52 10.96
C LEU A 100 -5.80 5.31 11.36
N LEU A 101 -6.30 4.07 11.30
CA LEU A 101 -7.68 3.74 11.71
C LEU A 101 -7.90 3.91 13.22
N GLU A 102 -6.85 3.72 14.03
CA GLU A 102 -6.82 4.03 15.46
C GLU A 102 -6.81 5.56 15.74
N GLY A 103 -6.77 6.40 14.71
CA GLY A 103 -6.72 7.86 14.84
C GLY A 103 -5.34 8.43 15.17
N LYS A 104 -4.27 7.62 15.05
CA LYS A 104 -2.91 8.07 15.30
C LYS A 104 -2.32 8.79 14.08
N SER A 105 -1.57 9.84 14.31
CA SER A 105 -0.72 10.47 13.28
C SER A 105 0.48 9.56 12.99
N VAL A 106 0.74 9.30 11.71
CA VAL A 106 1.84 8.42 11.29
C VAL A 106 2.75 9.13 10.29
N ALA A 107 4.04 9.17 10.58
CA ALA A 107 5.08 9.52 9.62
C ALA A 107 5.67 8.23 9.04
N VAL A 108 5.70 8.11 7.70
CA VAL A 108 6.22 6.93 7.00
C VAL A 108 7.42 7.31 6.15
N SER A 109 8.61 6.90 6.58
CA SER A 109 9.81 6.92 5.72
C SER A 109 9.92 5.58 5.00
N ALA A 110 9.54 5.55 3.72
CA ALA A 110 9.57 4.35 2.90
C ALA A 110 9.84 4.68 1.42
N PRO A 111 10.44 3.75 0.64
CA PRO A 111 10.69 3.92 -0.78
C PRO A 111 9.44 4.32 -1.57
N THR A 112 9.61 4.92 -2.75
CA THR A 112 8.49 5.28 -3.64
C THR A 112 7.64 4.06 -4.01
N SER A 113 8.28 2.90 -4.14
CA SER A 113 7.64 1.60 -4.39
C SER A 113 6.88 1.00 -3.19
N PHE A 114 6.91 1.62 -2.00
CA PHE A 114 6.14 1.16 -0.85
C PHE A 114 4.63 1.19 -1.10
N GLY A 115 4.15 1.93 -2.11
CA GLY A 115 2.73 1.98 -2.42
C GLY A 115 1.92 2.76 -1.38
N LYS A 116 2.47 3.87 -0.88
CA LYS A 116 1.81 4.76 0.11
C LYS A 116 0.38 5.10 -0.30
N SER A 117 0.15 5.33 -1.59
CA SER A 117 -1.17 5.57 -2.20
C SER A 117 -2.22 4.51 -1.88
N PHE A 118 -1.85 3.23 -1.78
CA PHE A 118 -2.79 2.15 -1.42
C PHE A 118 -3.28 2.25 0.01
N VAL A 119 -2.41 2.67 0.94
CA VAL A 119 -2.77 2.88 2.34
C VAL A 119 -3.75 4.04 2.48
N ILE A 120 -3.52 5.13 1.75
CA ILE A 120 -4.42 6.29 1.71
C ILE A 120 -5.79 5.87 1.18
N ASP A 121 -5.82 5.15 0.06
CA ASP A 121 -7.07 4.69 -0.54
C ASP A 121 -7.84 3.74 0.37
N ALA A 122 -7.14 2.82 1.03
CA ALA A 122 -7.74 1.92 2.01
C ALA A 122 -8.31 2.69 3.20
N PHE A 123 -7.58 3.68 3.70
CA PHE A 123 -8.04 4.54 4.79
C PHE A 123 -9.31 5.30 4.41
N ILE A 124 -9.35 5.94 3.24
CA ILE A 124 -10.53 6.67 2.76
C ILE A 124 -11.72 5.72 2.60
N ALA A 125 -11.51 4.55 2.00
CA ALA A 125 -12.57 3.57 1.75
C ALA A 125 -13.18 3.01 3.05
N ILE A 126 -12.35 2.76 4.07
CA ILE A 126 -12.78 2.16 5.34
C ILE A 126 -13.32 3.21 6.31
N LYS A 127 -12.55 4.28 6.54
CA LYS A 127 -12.89 5.29 7.55
C LYS A 127 -13.97 6.27 7.06
N GLN A 128 -14.07 6.46 5.74
CA GLN A 128 -14.96 7.43 5.11
C GLN A 128 -14.98 8.81 5.80
N PRO A 129 -13.82 9.45 5.98
CA PRO A 129 -13.74 10.77 6.61
C PRO A 129 -14.56 11.80 5.82
N ILE A 130 -15.00 12.87 6.50
CA ILE A 130 -15.74 13.98 5.90
C ILE A 130 -14.82 14.76 4.96
N ASN A 131 -13.61 15.09 5.43
CA ASN A 131 -12.63 15.84 4.67
C ASN A 131 -11.30 15.08 4.59
N VAL A 132 -10.67 15.11 3.42
CA VAL A 132 -9.34 14.53 3.19
C VAL A 132 -8.51 15.56 2.46
N VAL A 133 -7.30 15.84 2.95
CA VAL A 133 -6.38 16.76 2.28
C VAL A 133 -5.13 16.00 1.89
N ILE A 134 -4.94 15.83 0.58
CA ILE A 134 -3.77 15.20 0.00
C ILE A 134 -2.86 16.29 -0.54
N LEU A 135 -1.70 16.44 0.09
CA LEU A 135 -0.67 17.37 -0.32
C LEU A 135 0.38 16.64 -1.13
N VAL A 136 0.74 17.19 -2.27
CA VAL A 136 1.72 16.59 -3.18
C VAL A 136 2.81 17.61 -3.53
N PRO A 137 4.03 17.16 -3.86
CA PRO A 137 5.14 18.09 -4.06
C PRO A 137 5.05 18.87 -5.38
N THR A 138 4.32 18.38 -6.38
CA THR A 138 4.25 19.03 -7.70
C THR A 138 2.84 19.05 -8.28
N VAL A 139 2.58 19.99 -9.19
CA VAL A 139 1.31 20.08 -9.94
C VAL A 139 1.04 18.81 -10.75
N ALA A 140 2.09 18.19 -11.32
CA ALA A 140 1.95 16.95 -12.08
C ALA A 140 1.43 15.79 -11.20
N LEU A 141 1.98 15.64 -9.99
CA LEU A 141 1.50 14.63 -9.03
C LEU A 141 0.12 14.98 -8.49
N ALA A 142 -0.27 16.26 -8.48
CA ALA A 142 -1.62 16.67 -8.12
C ALA A 142 -2.63 16.20 -9.16
N ASP A 143 -2.33 16.35 -10.45
CA ASP A 143 -3.20 15.85 -11.50
C ASP A 143 -3.26 14.32 -11.54
N GLU A 144 -2.12 13.62 -11.35
CA GLU A 144 -2.10 12.15 -11.22
C GLU A 144 -2.98 11.69 -10.05
N THR A 145 -2.80 12.28 -8.88
CA THR A 145 -3.56 11.98 -7.66
C THR A 145 -5.04 12.27 -7.86
N ARG A 146 -5.39 13.43 -8.45
CA ARG A 146 -6.77 13.80 -8.78
C ARG A 146 -7.40 12.76 -9.68
N ARG A 147 -6.78 12.36 -10.79
CA ARG A 147 -7.32 11.33 -11.69
C ARG A 147 -7.56 10.00 -10.97
N ARG A 148 -6.59 9.57 -10.15
CA ARG A 148 -6.68 8.34 -9.35
C ARG A 148 -7.86 8.37 -8.36
N ILE A 149 -7.98 9.45 -7.59
CA ILE A 149 -9.05 9.63 -6.61
C ILE A 149 -10.41 9.81 -7.29
N CYS A 150 -10.49 10.55 -8.41
CA CYS A 150 -11.71 10.68 -9.22
C CYS A 150 -12.23 9.32 -9.64
N ARG A 151 -11.37 8.43 -10.12
CA ARG A 151 -11.79 7.10 -10.54
C ARG A 151 -12.36 6.26 -9.39
N LYS A 152 -11.86 6.46 -8.17
CA LYS A 152 -12.15 5.61 -7.00
C LYS A 152 -13.27 6.12 -6.10
N PHE A 153 -13.41 7.43 -5.99
CA PHE A 153 -14.20 8.06 -4.92
C PHE A 153 -15.13 9.18 -5.38
N SER A 154 -15.15 9.54 -6.67
CA SER A 154 -16.00 10.65 -7.18
C SER A 154 -17.50 10.43 -7.00
N HIS A 155 -17.95 9.18 -6.81
CA HIS A 155 -19.35 8.86 -6.53
C HIS A 155 -19.78 9.19 -5.09
N GLN A 156 -18.82 9.40 -4.18
CA GLN A 156 -19.07 9.68 -2.75
C GLN A 156 -18.48 11.01 -2.29
N TYR A 157 -17.46 11.51 -2.98
CA TYR A 157 -16.67 12.67 -2.57
C TYR A 157 -16.65 13.72 -3.68
N LYS A 158 -16.84 14.98 -3.30
CA LYS A 158 -16.50 16.11 -4.14
C LYS A 158 -14.98 16.27 -4.17
N ILE A 159 -14.39 16.25 -5.36
CA ILE A 159 -12.94 16.35 -5.52
C ILE A 159 -12.59 17.78 -5.88
N ILE A 160 -11.76 18.40 -5.04
CA ILE A 160 -11.45 19.82 -5.10
C ILE A 160 -9.95 19.98 -5.35
N THR A 161 -9.60 20.73 -6.39
CA THR A 161 -8.19 21.00 -6.79
C THR A 161 -7.86 22.48 -6.91
N THR A 162 -8.84 23.34 -6.65
CA THR A 162 -8.71 24.80 -6.59
C THR A 162 -9.24 25.31 -5.26
N THR A 163 -8.76 26.48 -4.82
CA THR A 163 -9.06 27.06 -3.51
C THR A 163 -10.42 27.73 -3.44
N ASP A 164 -11.01 28.04 -4.59
CA ASP A 164 -12.16 28.96 -4.72
C ASP A 164 -13.50 28.21 -4.78
N VAL A 165 -13.48 26.91 -4.50
CA VAL A 165 -14.64 26.02 -4.57
C VAL A 165 -15.16 25.73 -3.18
N GLU A 166 -16.46 25.94 -2.98
CA GLU A 166 -17.14 25.62 -1.71
C GLU A 166 -17.09 24.12 -1.41
N LEU A 167 -16.97 23.79 -0.12
CA LEU A 167 -17.03 22.42 0.36
C LEU A 167 -18.46 21.84 0.22
N ALA A 168 -18.55 20.56 -0.08
CA ALA A 168 -19.77 19.76 0.04
C ALA A 168 -19.77 18.98 1.37
N GLU A 169 -20.71 18.04 1.52
CA GLU A 169 -20.80 17.16 2.70
C GLU A 169 -19.59 16.25 2.86
N LYS A 170 -18.98 15.81 1.75
CA LYS A 170 -17.76 14.98 1.75
C LYS A 170 -16.79 15.45 0.69
N ASN A 171 -15.53 15.68 1.08
CA ASN A 171 -14.54 16.34 0.23
C ASN A 171 -13.20 15.62 0.24
N ILE A 172 -12.59 15.50 -0.94
CA ILE A 172 -11.18 15.15 -1.08
C ILE A 172 -10.48 16.29 -1.82
N LEU A 173 -9.58 16.95 -1.12
CA LEU A 173 -8.81 18.07 -1.60
C LEU A 173 -7.44 17.58 -2.03
N VAL A 174 -7.02 17.90 -3.25
CA VAL A 174 -5.72 17.51 -3.80
C VAL A 174 -4.98 18.76 -4.23
N PHE A 175 -3.93 19.12 -3.49
CA PHE A 175 -3.20 20.36 -3.70
C PHE A 175 -1.69 20.16 -3.76
N PRO A 176 -0.99 20.89 -4.65
CA PRO A 176 0.44 21.07 -4.50
C PRO A 176 0.75 21.90 -3.25
N GLN A 177 1.95 21.74 -2.68
CA GLN A 177 2.38 22.43 -1.46
C GLN A 177 2.18 23.96 -1.52
N GLU A 178 2.44 24.59 -2.66
CA GLU A 178 2.29 26.04 -2.85
C GLU A 178 0.85 26.54 -2.66
N ARG A 179 -0.16 25.71 -2.98
CA ARG A 179 -1.58 26.07 -2.87
C ARG A 179 -2.21 25.66 -1.54
N ALA A 180 -1.53 24.80 -0.78
CA ALA A 180 -2.02 24.33 0.52
C ALA A 180 -2.18 25.48 1.53
N PHE A 181 -1.26 26.44 1.50
CA PHE A 181 -1.23 27.56 2.46
C PHE A 181 -2.47 28.45 2.39
N ALA A 182 -3.08 28.61 1.23
CA ALA A 182 -4.32 29.37 1.08
C ALA A 182 -5.54 28.67 1.73
N TYR A 183 -5.47 27.35 1.93
CA TYR A 183 -6.58 26.55 2.46
C TYR A 183 -6.47 26.29 3.98
N ILE A 184 -5.25 26.26 4.52
CA ILE A 184 -4.97 25.97 5.96
C ILE A 184 -5.48 27.08 6.90
N VAL A 185 -5.82 28.25 6.38
CA VAL A 185 -6.22 29.42 7.20
C VAL A 185 -7.67 29.35 7.71
N ASP A 186 -8.47 28.35 7.30
CA ASP A 186 -9.88 28.23 7.70
C ASP A 186 -10.13 27.08 8.70
N PRO A 187 -10.22 27.37 10.02
CA PRO A 187 -10.31 26.38 11.08
C PRO A 187 -11.67 25.67 11.22
N GLN A 188 -12.69 25.97 10.40
CA GLN A 188 -14.03 25.37 10.53
C GLN A 188 -14.19 24.00 9.83
N LYS A 189 -13.12 23.42 9.26
CA LYS A 189 -13.24 22.38 8.20
C LYS A 189 -12.99 20.92 8.63
N GLY A 190 -13.31 20.55 9.88
CA GLY A 190 -13.46 19.14 10.32
C GLY A 190 -12.21 18.26 10.26
N ASP A 191 -12.35 16.94 10.46
CA ASP A 191 -11.23 15.98 10.53
C ASP A 191 -10.35 16.03 9.27
N ILE A 192 -9.09 16.47 9.41
CA ILE A 192 -8.14 16.62 8.31
C ILE A 192 -7.13 15.47 8.36
N ALA A 193 -7.28 14.49 7.46
CA ALA A 193 -6.20 13.53 7.22
C ALA A 193 -5.21 14.14 6.22
N PHE A 194 -4.03 14.53 6.71
CA PHE A 194 -2.92 14.99 5.89
C PHE A 194 -2.09 13.81 5.40
N PHE A 195 -1.91 13.73 4.09
CA PHE A 195 -0.97 12.83 3.45
C PHE A 195 0.03 13.64 2.64
N ILE A 196 1.32 13.50 2.96
CA ILE A 196 2.48 14.10 2.27
C ILE A 196 3.30 12.96 1.65
#